data_AF-A0A0L1KMY9-F1
#
_entry.id   AF-A0A0L1KMY9-F1
#
_cell.length_a   1.000
_cell.length_b   1.000
_cell.length_c   1.000
_cell.angle_alpha   90.00
_cell.angle_beta   90.00
_cell.angle_gamma   90.00
#
_symmetry.space_group_name_H-M   'P 1'
#
loop_
_entity.id
_entity.type
_entity.pdbx_description
1 polymer ?
#
loop_
_entity_poly.entity_id
_entity_poly.type
_entity_poly.pdbx_seq_one_letter_code
_entity_poly.pdbx_strand_id
1 'polypeptide(L)'
;MFSMAFLLVDPIAIGRADKHSMPHQTLMEMLVADLQDKKCFRDKNGDFHDINSWEGISLTQDGEVNSINLECYADFRFGVEFDDEDEDTKGVVRPGGSIDFQWIPSSVTDFSTSDLNLAGSIDTRTLPRELNDLNLEKNHFSGTFNAAGLP
;
A
#
# COMPACT_ATOMS: atom_id res chain seq x y z
N MET A 1 -18.38 39.58 8.55
CA MET A 1 -18.53 38.41 9.44
C MET A 1 -18.78 37.21 8.55
N PHE A 2 -17.75 36.42 8.26
CA PHE A 2 -17.91 35.17 7.52
C PHE A 2 -18.35 34.10 8.53
N SER A 3 -19.56 33.59 8.32
CA SER A 3 -20.13 32.52 9.13
C SER A 3 -19.39 31.22 8.83
N MET A 4 -18.61 30.77 9.80
CA MET A 4 -17.90 29.51 9.78
C MET A 4 -18.92 28.43 10.14
N ALA A 5 -19.50 27.78 9.13
CA ALA A 5 -20.33 26.60 9.35
C ALA A 5 -19.39 25.42 9.63
N PHE A 6 -19.12 25.18 10.92
CA PHE A 6 -18.61 23.89 11.37
C PHE A 6 -19.72 22.87 11.14
N LEU A 7 -19.66 22.15 10.03
CA LEU A 7 -20.43 20.92 9.89
C LEU A 7 -19.86 19.94 10.92
N LEU A 8 -20.70 19.60 11.89
CA LEU A 8 -20.53 18.46 12.77
C LEU A 8 -20.40 17.21 11.87
N VAL A 9 -19.16 16.75 11.68
CA VAL A 9 -18.90 15.48 10.99
C VAL A 9 -19.28 14.36 11.94
N ASP A 10 -20.32 13.62 11.58
CA ASP A 10 -20.67 12.34 12.18
C ASP A 10 -19.51 11.35 11.90
N PRO A 11 -18.87 10.70 12.89
CA PRO A 11 -17.67 9.88 12.67
C PRO A 11 -17.91 8.62 11.81
N ILE A 12 -19.16 8.35 11.42
CA ILE A 12 -19.59 7.07 10.81
C ILE A 12 -20.47 7.33 9.58
N ALA A 13 -20.25 8.45 8.88
CA ALA A 13 -20.92 8.77 7.62
C ALA A 13 -19.93 9.04 6.49
N ILE A 14 -18.85 8.24 6.40
CA ILE A 14 -18.23 7.97 5.09
C ILE A 14 -19.26 7.13 4.33
N GLY A 15 -20.29 7.79 3.81
CA GLY A 15 -21.29 7.18 2.95
C GLY A 15 -20.57 6.41 1.88
N ARG A 16 -21.00 5.16 1.63
CA ARG A 16 -20.42 4.20 0.70
C ARG A 16 -19.96 4.89 -0.59
N ALA A 17 -18.75 5.40 -0.57
CA ALA A 17 -18.14 6.02 -1.71
C ALA A 17 -17.82 4.83 -2.60
N ASP A 18 -18.41 4.85 -3.79
CA ASP A 18 -18.12 3.83 -4.79
C ASP A 18 -16.60 3.84 -5.02
N LYS A 19 -15.93 2.79 -4.55
CA LYS A 19 -14.47 2.65 -4.64
C LYS A 19 -14.00 2.86 -6.08
N HIS A 20 -14.78 2.41 -7.05
CA HIS A 20 -14.47 2.52 -8.47
C HIS A 20 -14.47 3.96 -8.98
N SER A 21 -15.10 4.88 -8.25
CA SER A 21 -15.13 6.31 -8.56
C SER A 21 -14.07 7.11 -7.78
N MET A 22 -13.29 6.47 -6.90
CA MET A 22 -12.26 7.15 -6.13
C MET A 22 -11.03 7.42 -6.98
N PRO A 23 -10.39 8.60 -6.81
CA PRO A 23 -9.07 8.83 -7.39
C PRO A 23 -8.08 7.77 -6.92
N HIS A 24 -7.21 7.30 -7.82
CA HIS A 24 -6.19 6.31 -7.46
C HIS A 24 -5.25 6.83 -6.38
N GLN A 25 -5.00 8.14 -6.33
CA GLN A 25 -4.31 8.78 -5.21
C GLN A 25 -4.93 8.37 -3.87
N THR A 26 -6.25 8.55 -3.70
CA THR A 26 -6.95 8.21 -2.46
C THR A 26 -6.94 6.71 -2.18
N LEU A 27 -7.10 5.87 -3.20
CA LEU A 27 -7.02 4.41 -3.05
C LEU A 27 -5.65 3.98 -2.53
N MET A 28 -4.57 4.52 -3.09
CA MET A 28 -3.20 4.21 -2.69
C MET A 28 -2.88 4.72 -1.29
N GLU A 29 -3.36 5.91 -0.92
CA GLU A 29 -3.19 6.44 0.44
C GLU A 29 -3.90 5.57 1.49
N MET A 30 -5.10 5.10 1.18
CA MET A 30 -5.85 4.17 2.04
C MET A 30 -5.16 2.81 2.13
N LEU A 31 -4.61 2.32 1.03
CA LEU A 31 -3.88 1.05 0.97
C LEU A 31 -2.69 1.00 1.94
N VAL A 32 -1.96 2.12 2.07
CA VAL A 32 -0.75 2.21 2.90
C VAL A 32 -0.98 2.91 4.25
N ALA A 33 -2.24 3.24 4.58
CA ALA A 33 -2.59 4.02 5.76
C ALA A 33 -2.17 3.33 7.08
N ASP A 34 -2.22 1.99 7.12
CA ASP A 34 -1.96 1.17 8.30
C ASP A 34 -0.52 0.60 8.37
N LEU A 35 0.36 1.00 7.45
CA LEU A 35 1.79 0.72 7.60
C LEU A 35 2.35 1.44 8.82
N GLN A 36 3.38 0.91 9.49
CA GLN A 36 3.95 1.65 10.64
C GLN A 36 4.88 2.76 10.15
N ASP A 37 5.80 2.45 9.24
CA ASP A 37 6.59 3.46 8.52
C ASP A 37 5.94 3.84 7.19
N LYS A 38 5.78 5.15 6.95
CA LYS A 38 5.22 5.74 5.72
C LYS A 38 6.10 6.88 5.19
N LYS A 39 7.33 7.02 5.69
CA LYS A 39 8.18 8.20 5.41
C LYS A 39 8.54 8.35 3.94
N CYS A 40 8.58 7.28 3.16
CA CYS A 40 8.86 7.41 1.71
C CYS A 40 7.62 7.84 0.91
N PHE A 41 6.42 7.75 1.48
CA PHE A 41 5.19 8.21 0.84
C PHE A 41 4.80 9.61 1.23
N ARG A 42 5.41 10.17 2.28
CA ARG A 42 4.98 11.43 2.90
C ARG A 42 6.07 12.48 2.88
N ASP A 43 5.65 13.71 2.66
CA ASP A 43 6.52 14.87 2.76
C ASP A 43 6.83 15.24 4.23
N LYS A 44 7.65 16.28 4.41
CA LYS A 44 8.01 16.80 5.73
C LYS A 44 6.84 17.35 6.55
N ASN A 45 5.71 17.64 5.91
CA ASN A 45 4.49 18.11 6.55
C ASN A 45 3.57 16.94 6.94
N GLY A 46 3.86 15.73 6.45
CA GLY A 46 3.09 14.52 6.68
C GLY A 46 2.03 14.25 5.63
N ASP A 47 1.99 15.05 4.56
CA ASP A 47 1.07 14.86 3.43
C ASP A 47 1.63 13.82 2.48
N PHE A 48 0.76 13.03 1.86
CA PHE A 48 1.19 12.04 0.88
C PHE A 48 1.69 12.73 -0.40
N HIS A 49 2.79 12.21 -0.95
CA HIS A 49 3.28 12.59 -2.25
C HIS A 49 2.29 12.16 -3.34
N ASP A 50 2.35 12.84 -4.47
CA ASP A 50 1.63 12.42 -5.67
C ASP A 50 2.07 11.00 -6.07
N ILE A 51 1.12 10.09 -6.35
CA ILE A 51 1.41 8.69 -6.72
C ILE A 51 2.33 8.55 -7.93
N ASN A 52 2.41 9.55 -8.81
CA ASN A 52 3.37 9.58 -9.92
C ASN A 52 4.84 9.59 -9.45
N SER A 53 5.07 9.97 -8.19
CA SER A 53 6.41 10.03 -7.58
C SER A 53 6.69 8.86 -6.63
N TRP A 54 5.72 7.97 -6.42
CA TRP A 54 5.90 6.80 -5.57
C TRP A 54 6.76 5.76 -6.29
N GLU A 55 7.87 5.38 -5.66
CA GLU A 55 8.74 4.35 -6.19
C GLU A 55 8.02 3.00 -6.24
N GLY A 56 8.23 2.25 -7.33
CA GLY A 56 7.61 0.95 -7.54
C GLY A 56 6.14 0.99 -7.97
N ILE A 57 5.56 2.18 -8.21
CA ILE A 57 4.23 2.33 -8.80
C ILE A 57 4.36 2.57 -10.32
N SER A 58 3.62 1.80 -11.11
CA SER A 58 3.49 2.05 -12.55
C SER A 58 2.07 2.47 -12.92
N LEU A 59 1.98 3.34 -13.93
CA LEU A 59 0.72 3.91 -14.42
C LEU A 59 0.52 3.57 -15.89
N THR A 60 -0.72 3.36 -16.29
CA THR A 60 -1.13 3.22 -17.70
C THR A 60 -1.04 4.57 -18.43
N GLN A 61 -1.30 4.54 -19.74
CA GLN A 61 -1.40 5.77 -20.55
C GLN A 61 -2.53 6.71 -20.08
N ASP A 62 -3.56 6.16 -19.44
CA ASP A 62 -4.71 6.90 -18.92
C ASP A 62 -4.46 7.44 -17.49
N GLY A 63 -3.28 7.17 -16.91
CA GLY A 63 -2.92 7.60 -15.55
C GLY A 63 -3.48 6.70 -14.45
N GLU A 64 -3.93 5.48 -14.79
CA GLU A 64 -4.40 4.50 -13.82
C GLU A 64 -3.25 3.61 -13.34
N VAL A 65 -3.21 3.31 -12.04
CA VAL A 65 -2.23 2.38 -11.46
C VAL A 65 -2.47 0.96 -11.99
N ASN A 66 -1.49 0.38 -12.65
CA ASN A 66 -1.56 -1.01 -13.14
C ASN A 66 -0.62 -1.97 -12.41
N SER A 67 0.47 -1.48 -11.82
CA SER A 67 1.43 -2.31 -11.09
C SER A 67 1.86 -1.62 -9.82
N ILE A 68 1.90 -2.38 -8.73
CA ILE A 68 2.31 -1.94 -7.40
C ILE A 68 3.42 -2.86 -6.93
N ASN A 69 4.63 -2.33 -6.79
CA ASN A 69 5.75 -3.00 -6.17
C ASN A 69 6.25 -2.21 -4.96
N LEU A 70 5.82 -2.62 -3.76
CA LEU A 70 6.28 -2.00 -2.51
C LEU A 70 7.57 -2.62 -1.97
N GLU A 71 8.17 -3.60 -2.66
CA GLU A 71 9.50 -4.14 -2.31
C GLU A 71 10.60 -3.06 -2.36
N CYS A 72 10.35 -1.93 -3.05
CA CYS A 72 11.23 -0.75 -3.03
C CYS A 72 11.51 -0.21 -1.62
N TYR A 73 10.66 -0.51 -0.62
CA TYR A 73 10.94 -0.24 0.79
C TYR A 73 12.18 -0.96 1.33
N ALA A 74 12.44 -2.17 0.83
CA ALA A 74 13.49 -3.04 1.32
C ALA A 74 14.85 -2.76 0.66
N ASP A 75 14.87 -2.21 -0.56
CA ASP A 75 16.06 -2.24 -1.43
C ASP A 75 16.97 -1.00 -1.33
N PHE A 76 16.49 0.16 -0.85
CA PHE A 76 17.32 1.38 -0.85
C PHE A 76 17.33 2.15 0.47
N ARG A 77 18.09 1.64 1.45
CA ARG A 77 18.89 2.53 2.30
C ARG A 77 20.31 1.98 2.47
N PHE A 78 21.17 2.58 1.66
CA PHE A 78 22.63 2.55 1.66
C PHE A 78 23.26 1.38 0.90
N GLY A 79 23.76 1.70 -0.30
CA GLY A 79 24.95 1.06 -0.85
C GLY A 79 26.13 1.29 0.07
N VAL A 80 26.19 0.49 1.13
CA VAL A 80 27.36 0.29 1.98
C VAL A 80 27.65 -1.20 1.88
N GLU A 81 28.69 -1.50 1.12
CA GLU A 81 29.39 -2.77 1.20
C GLU A 81 29.84 -2.92 2.67
N PHE A 82 29.19 -3.81 3.41
CA PHE A 82 29.68 -4.25 4.70
C PHE A 82 30.26 -5.65 4.52
N ASP A 83 31.59 -5.69 4.45
CA ASP A 83 32.36 -6.83 4.95
C ASP A 83 32.06 -6.92 6.44
N ASP A 84 31.19 -7.85 6.88
CA ASP A 84 31.30 -8.61 8.13
C ASP A 84 30.05 -9.50 8.33
N GLU A 85 30.30 -10.77 8.63
CA GLU A 85 29.33 -11.84 8.84
C GLU A 85 28.57 -11.71 10.18
N ASP A 86 27.70 -10.71 10.33
CA ASP A 86 26.75 -10.62 11.45
C ASP A 86 25.29 -10.82 10.98
N GLU A 87 24.63 -11.85 11.51
CA GLU A 87 23.29 -12.37 11.16
C GLU A 87 22.11 -11.47 11.55
N ASP A 88 22.36 -10.18 11.80
CA ASP A 88 21.33 -9.17 12.11
C ASP A 88 21.48 -8.02 11.11
N THR A 89 20.91 -8.23 9.91
CA THR A 89 20.97 -7.35 8.73
C THR A 89 20.56 -5.91 9.07
N LYS A 90 21.57 -5.11 9.41
CA LYS A 90 21.49 -3.71 9.83
C LYS A 90 21.38 -2.80 8.60
N GLY A 91 20.19 -2.72 7.99
CA GLY A 91 19.97 -1.77 6.89
C GLY A 91 18.60 -1.80 6.24
N VAL A 92 17.91 -2.94 6.27
CA VAL A 92 16.61 -3.09 5.59
C VAL A 92 15.50 -2.51 6.49
N VAL A 93 14.92 -1.38 6.08
CA VAL A 93 13.78 -0.78 6.78
C VAL A 93 12.51 -1.50 6.33
N ARG A 94 12.03 -2.41 7.16
CA ARG A 94 10.74 -3.07 6.95
C ARG A 94 9.63 -2.22 7.59
N PRO A 95 8.66 -1.69 6.83
CA PRO A 95 7.69 -0.74 7.36
C PRO A 95 6.76 -1.37 8.40
N GLY A 96 6.52 -2.68 8.37
CA GLY A 96 5.60 -3.38 9.26
C GLY A 96 4.16 -2.85 9.18
N GLY A 97 3.31 -3.29 10.11
CA GLY A 97 1.89 -2.92 10.13
C GLY A 97 1.05 -3.85 9.27
N SER A 98 0.00 -3.32 8.64
CA SER A 98 -0.91 -4.09 7.79
C SER A 98 -1.25 -3.34 6.52
N ILE A 99 -1.62 -4.09 5.48
CA ILE A 99 -2.17 -3.57 4.23
C ILE A 99 -3.57 -4.12 4.07
N ASP A 100 -4.50 -3.22 3.71
CA ASP A 100 -5.87 -3.57 3.42
C ASP A 100 -6.08 -3.69 1.91
N PHE A 101 -6.06 -4.93 1.43
CA PHE A 101 -6.18 -5.30 0.01
C PHE A 101 -7.47 -4.80 -0.64
N GLN A 102 -8.49 -4.41 0.13
CA GLN A 102 -9.71 -3.85 -0.43
C GLN A 102 -9.49 -2.52 -1.15
N TRP A 103 -8.38 -1.82 -0.88
CA TRP A 103 -8.06 -0.53 -1.50
C TRP A 103 -7.20 -0.63 -2.75
N ILE A 104 -6.78 -1.84 -3.16
CA ILE A 104 -6.04 -2.02 -4.42
C ILE A 104 -6.93 -1.57 -5.60
N PRO A 105 -6.47 -0.64 -6.46
CA PRO A 105 -7.22 -0.21 -7.63
C PRO A 105 -7.60 -1.39 -8.54
N SER A 106 -8.78 -1.33 -9.16
CA SER A 106 -9.29 -2.46 -9.95
C SER A 106 -8.51 -2.74 -11.24
N SER A 107 -7.72 -1.78 -11.71
CA SER A 107 -6.84 -1.86 -12.88
C SER A 107 -5.50 -2.56 -12.61
N VAL A 108 -5.20 -2.90 -11.35
CA VAL A 108 -3.91 -3.51 -10.98
C VAL A 108 -3.83 -4.96 -11.46
N THR A 109 -2.77 -5.25 -12.20
CA THR A 109 -2.44 -6.57 -12.74
C THR A 109 -1.33 -7.27 -11.95
N ASP A 110 -0.45 -6.49 -11.32
CA ASP A 110 0.73 -6.98 -10.61
C ASP A 110 0.83 -6.31 -9.24
N PHE A 111 0.90 -7.11 -8.18
CA PHE A 111 1.01 -6.62 -6.81
C PHE A 111 2.09 -7.36 -6.03
N SER A 112 3.10 -6.64 -5.56
CA SER A 112 4.14 -7.18 -4.69
C SER A 112 4.39 -6.35 -3.42
N THR A 113 4.51 -7.04 -2.30
CA THR A 113 4.86 -6.48 -0.99
C THR A 113 5.77 -7.44 -0.21
N SER A 114 6.76 -8.04 -0.88
CA SER A 114 7.65 -9.02 -0.26
C SER A 114 8.58 -8.39 0.78
N ASP A 115 8.85 -9.12 1.86
CA ASP A 115 9.82 -8.76 2.92
C ASP A 115 9.54 -7.42 3.65
N LEU A 116 8.28 -7.05 3.84
CA LEU A 116 7.88 -5.79 4.48
C LEU A 116 7.49 -5.91 5.96
N ASN A 117 7.66 -7.09 6.56
CA ASN A 117 7.25 -7.39 7.94
C ASN A 117 5.74 -7.14 8.19
N LEU A 118 4.91 -7.27 7.15
CA LEU A 118 3.48 -7.02 7.24
C LEU A 118 2.78 -8.14 8.00
N ALA A 119 1.76 -7.78 8.75
CA ALA A 119 0.89 -8.70 9.48
C ALA A 119 -0.58 -8.42 9.14
N GLY A 120 -1.46 -9.29 9.64
CA GLY A 120 -2.91 -9.22 9.38
C GLY A 120 -3.39 -10.37 8.49
N SER A 121 -4.64 -10.27 8.04
CA SER A 121 -5.30 -11.28 7.23
C SER A 121 -5.52 -10.82 5.80
N ILE A 122 -5.40 -11.74 4.85
CA ILE A 122 -5.63 -11.47 3.42
C ILE A 122 -7.05 -11.88 3.07
N ASP A 123 -7.89 -10.93 2.61
CA ASP A 123 -9.19 -11.23 2.00
C ASP A 123 -9.05 -11.25 0.49
N THR A 124 -8.88 -12.45 -0.07
CA THR A 124 -8.68 -12.66 -1.51
C THR A 124 -9.87 -12.21 -2.35
N ARG A 125 -11.08 -12.12 -1.78
CA ARG A 125 -12.30 -11.72 -2.51
C ARG A 125 -12.32 -10.25 -2.90
N THR A 126 -11.46 -9.44 -2.28
CA THR A 126 -11.35 -8.01 -2.56
C THR A 126 -10.25 -7.68 -3.55
N LEU A 127 -9.48 -8.70 -3.97
CA LEU A 127 -8.43 -8.53 -4.97
C LEU A 127 -9.04 -8.12 -6.33
N PRO A 128 -8.32 -7.31 -7.12
CA PRO A 128 -8.74 -6.95 -8.47
C PRO A 128 -8.94 -8.21 -9.34
N ARG A 129 -9.95 -8.17 -10.22
CA ARG A 129 -10.18 -9.26 -11.18
C ARG A 129 -9.07 -9.39 -12.21
N GLU A 130 -8.39 -8.29 -12.53
CA GLU A 130 -7.31 -8.24 -13.51
C GLU A 130 -5.95 -8.66 -12.91
N LEU A 131 -5.91 -9.00 -11.61
CA LEU A 131 -4.68 -9.37 -10.92
C LEU A 131 -4.17 -10.73 -11.43
N ASN A 132 -2.99 -10.72 -12.05
CA ASN A 132 -2.32 -11.91 -12.59
C ASN A 132 -1.23 -12.40 -11.64
N ASP A 133 -0.49 -11.47 -11.04
CA ASP A 133 0.67 -11.78 -10.20
C ASP A 133 0.53 -11.14 -8.80
N LEU A 134 0.62 -11.99 -7.77
CA LEU A 134 0.52 -11.59 -6.36
C LEU A 134 1.70 -12.19 -5.57
N ASN A 135 2.62 -11.33 -5.13
CA ASN A 135 3.75 -11.73 -4.29
C ASN A 135 3.68 -11.11 -2.90
N LEU A 136 3.44 -11.96 -1.90
CA LEU A 136 3.30 -11.58 -0.49
C LEU A 136 4.33 -12.27 0.41
N GLU A 137 5.37 -12.86 -0.18
CA GLU A 137 6.35 -13.67 0.52
C GLU A 137 7.08 -12.91 1.64
N LYS A 138 7.67 -13.64 2.59
CA LYS A 138 8.49 -13.08 3.67
C LYS A 138 7.76 -12.03 4.53
N ASN A 139 6.46 -12.22 4.75
CA ASN A 139 5.65 -11.45 5.69
C ASN A 139 5.09 -12.34 6.81
N HIS A 140 4.43 -11.72 7.78
CA HIS A 140 3.77 -12.35 8.93
C HIS A 140 2.24 -12.38 8.79
N PHE A 141 1.74 -12.47 7.55
CA PHE A 141 0.31 -12.65 7.31
C PHE A 141 -0.20 -13.93 7.98
N SER A 142 -1.40 -13.87 8.55
CA SER A 142 -2.02 -14.97 9.28
C SER A 142 -3.52 -15.04 9.00
N GLY A 143 -4.14 -16.19 9.31
CA GLY A 143 -5.56 -16.43 9.05
C GLY A 143 -5.79 -17.38 7.87
N THR A 144 -7.04 -17.40 7.38
CA THR A 144 -7.45 -18.33 6.32
C THR A 144 -7.39 -17.67 4.96
N PHE A 145 -6.56 -18.23 4.07
CA PHE A 145 -6.52 -17.84 2.67
C PHE A 145 -7.69 -18.47 1.91
N ASN A 146 -8.62 -17.65 1.41
CA ASN A 146 -9.78 -18.16 0.66
C ASN A 146 -9.45 -18.29 -0.84
N ALA A 147 -8.98 -19.46 -1.27
CA ALA A 147 -8.68 -19.69 -2.68
C ALA A 147 -9.92 -19.63 -3.61
N ALA A 148 -11.13 -19.75 -3.07
CA ALA A 148 -12.36 -19.70 -3.89
C ALA A 148 -12.68 -18.29 -4.43
N GLY A 149 -12.00 -17.25 -3.93
CA GLY A 149 -12.13 -15.87 -4.39
C GLY A 149 -10.99 -15.39 -5.30
N LEU A 150 -10.07 -16.28 -5.71
CA LEU A 150 -9.02 -15.91 -6.65
C LEU A 150 -9.62 -15.72 -8.06
N PRO A 151 -9.18 -14.69 -8.82
CA PRO A 151 -9.60 -14.50 -10.20
C PRO A 151 -9.24 -15.68 -11.12
#